data_AF-A0A6V7WLD0-F1
#
_entry.id   AF-A0A6V7WLD0-F1
#
_cell.length_a   1.000
_cell.length_b   1.000
_cell.length_c   1.000
_cell.angle_alpha   90.00
_cell.angle_beta   90.00
_cell.angle_gamma   90.00
#
_symmetry.space_group_name_H-M   'P 1'
#
loop_
_entity.id
_entity.type
_entity.pdbx_description
1 polymer ?
#
loop_
_entity_poly.entity_id
_entity_poly.type
_entity_poly.pdbx_seq_one_letter_code
_entity_poly.pdbx_strand_id
1 'polypeptide(L)'
;MSAGLPIFLHFLIRWEQLIPLFCRLTIPTQFWTVYSSNLDWIGLYSTNIEIINKPINWVYLLTCPLDDQGRYCIEFPSLNCGMYRVGYFCTKKKCLQGLSNPFYVKEEPNY
;
A
#
# COMPACT_ATOMS: atom_id res chain seq x y z
N MET A 1 -16.28 -10.07 -19.83
CA MET A 1 -15.83 -8.97 -18.94
C MET A 1 -15.69 -9.55 -17.54
N SER A 2 -14.49 -9.98 -17.12
CA SER A 2 -14.29 -10.41 -15.73
C SER A 2 -14.11 -9.17 -14.87
N ALA A 3 -15.05 -8.91 -13.95
CA ALA A 3 -14.83 -7.94 -12.89
C ALA A 3 -13.57 -8.40 -12.12
N GLY A 4 -12.50 -7.62 -12.20
CA GLY A 4 -11.26 -7.93 -11.51
C GLY A 4 -11.52 -7.94 -10.01
N LEU A 5 -11.25 -9.08 -9.36
CA LEU A 5 -11.33 -9.20 -7.90
C LEU A 5 -10.53 -8.05 -7.26
N PRO A 6 -11.10 -7.35 -6.27
CA PRO A 6 -10.44 -6.19 -5.68
C PRO A 6 -9.18 -6.59 -4.93
N ILE A 7 -8.15 -5.74 -5.03
CA ILE A 7 -6.91 -5.87 -4.26
C ILE A 7 -7.16 -5.29 -2.87
N PHE A 8 -6.85 -6.05 -1.83
CA PHE A 8 -7.18 -5.68 -0.45
C PHE A 8 -5.95 -5.17 0.30
N LEU A 9 -6.05 -3.94 0.81
CA LEU A 9 -5.08 -3.34 1.72
C LEU A 9 -5.67 -3.35 3.13
N HIS A 10 -5.00 -4.06 4.03
CA HIS A 10 -5.38 -4.16 5.44
C HIS A 10 -4.53 -3.20 6.26
N PHE A 11 -5.19 -2.32 7.01
CA PHE A 11 -4.55 -1.27 7.79
C PHE A 11 -5.11 -1.24 9.22
N LEU A 12 -4.26 -0.89 10.20
CA LEU A 12 -4.70 -0.58 11.56
C LEU A 12 -5.11 0.88 11.61
N ILE A 13 -6.37 1.17 11.96
CA ILE A 13 -7.05 2.48 11.77
C ILE A 13 -6.34 3.69 12.41
N ARG A 14 -5.29 3.50 13.22
CA ARG A 14 -4.55 4.58 13.88
C ARG A 14 -3.06 4.28 13.84
N TRP A 15 -2.27 5.25 13.37
CA TRP A 15 -0.82 5.19 13.37
C TRP A 15 -0.23 6.43 14.07
N GLU A 16 0.92 6.27 14.69
CA GLU A 16 1.62 7.34 15.40
C GLU A 16 2.85 7.77 14.59
N GLN A 17 3.20 9.06 14.64
CA GLN A 17 4.43 9.55 14.05
C GLN A 17 5.64 8.83 14.64
N LEU A 18 6.78 8.85 13.95
CA LEU A 18 8.04 8.19 14.37
C LEU A 18 8.01 6.65 14.40
N ILE A 19 6.85 6.01 14.32
CA ILE A 19 6.72 4.56 14.16
C ILE A 19 6.72 4.21 12.65
N PRO A 20 7.56 3.28 12.16
CA PRO A 20 7.52 2.80 10.78
C PRO A 20 6.14 2.29 10.42
N LEU A 21 5.60 2.68 9.26
CA LEU A 21 4.24 2.31 8.88
C LEU A 21 4.19 0.87 8.37
N PHE A 22 3.35 0.03 8.98
CA PHE A 22 3.12 -1.34 8.51
C PHE A 22 1.73 -1.53 7.91
N CYS A 23 1.66 -2.20 6.77
CA CYS A 23 0.38 -2.65 6.21
C CYS A 23 0.50 -4.03 5.55
N ARG A 24 -0.65 -4.65 5.29
CA ARG A 24 -0.72 -5.95 4.61
C ARG A 24 -1.49 -5.82 3.31
N LEU A 25 -1.02 -6.52 2.29
CA LEU A 25 -1.62 -6.55 0.96
C LEU A 25 -1.97 -7.99 0.56
N THR A 26 -3.20 -8.17 0.11
CA THR A 26 -3.67 -9.41 -0.50
C THR A 26 -3.90 -9.17 -1.99
N ILE A 27 -3.16 -9.89 -2.83
CA ILE A 27 -3.35 -9.90 -4.29
C ILE A 27 -4.08 -11.20 -4.65
N PRO A 28 -5.29 -11.15 -5.22
CA PRO A 28 -6.00 -12.36 -5.64
C PRO A 28 -5.18 -13.17 -6.65
N THR A 29 -5.11 -14.49 -6.49
CA THR A 29 -4.30 -15.38 -7.35
C THR A 29 -4.60 -15.20 -8.83
N GLN A 30 -5.87 -15.03 -9.19
CA GLN A 30 -6.29 -14.79 -10.58
C GLN A 30 -5.75 -13.48 -11.14
N PHE A 31 -5.66 -12.44 -10.30
CA PHE A 31 -5.06 -11.17 -10.70
C PHE A 31 -3.55 -11.32 -10.87
N TRP A 32 -2.90 -12.01 -9.91
CA TRP A 32 -1.47 -12.29 -9.94
C TRP A 32 -1.03 -12.93 -11.24
N THR A 33 -1.67 -14.05 -11.61
CA THR A 33 -1.30 -14.86 -12.78
C THR A 33 -1.43 -14.13 -14.11
N VAL A 34 -2.32 -13.13 -14.20
CA VAL A 34 -2.62 -12.46 -15.47
C VAL A 34 -1.92 -11.11 -15.59
N TYR A 35 -1.87 -10.35 -14.49
CA TYR A 35 -1.53 -8.93 -14.55
C TYR A 35 -0.32 -8.53 -13.70
N SER A 36 -0.09 -9.21 -12.59
CA SER A 36 0.90 -8.78 -11.62
C SER A 36 2.32 -9.18 -12.02
N SER A 37 3.29 -8.51 -11.43
CA SER A 37 4.72 -8.76 -11.60
C SER A 37 5.44 -8.46 -10.29
N ASN A 38 6.59 -9.09 -10.10
CA ASN A 38 7.54 -8.74 -9.04
C ASN A 38 8.00 -7.26 -9.12
N LEU A 39 7.87 -6.63 -10.30
CA LEU A 39 8.16 -5.21 -10.53
C LEU A 39 6.98 -4.28 -10.22
N ASP A 40 5.84 -4.82 -9.79
CA ASP A 40 4.79 -3.99 -9.21
C ASP A 40 5.29 -3.38 -7.90
N TRP A 41 4.65 -2.30 -7.47
CA TRP A 41 5.09 -1.58 -6.29
C TRP A 41 3.91 -1.06 -5.48
N ILE A 42 4.16 -0.89 -4.20
CA ILE A 42 3.22 -0.33 -3.25
C ILE A 42 3.69 1.08 -2.94
N GLY A 43 2.84 2.06 -3.23
CA GLY A 43 3.10 3.48 -3.01
C GLY A 43 2.36 4.01 -1.80
N LEU A 44 3.04 4.88 -1.06
CA LEU A 44 2.47 5.77 -0.06
C LEU A 44 2.19 7.12 -0.71
N TYR A 45 0.99 7.64 -0.51
CA TYR A 45 0.54 8.89 -1.09
C TYR A 45 -0.03 9.82 -0.03
N SER A 46 -0.04 11.11 -0.32
CA SER A 46 -0.95 12.05 0.33
C SER A 46 -2.39 11.65 0.04
N THR A 47 -3.32 12.14 0.85
CA THR A 47 -4.75 11.85 0.61
C THR A 47 -5.26 12.38 -0.72
N ASN A 48 -4.70 13.50 -1.20
CA ASN A 48 -5.00 14.04 -2.52
C ASN A 48 -3.94 13.59 -3.53
N ILE A 49 -4.25 12.55 -4.29
CA ILE A 49 -3.32 11.95 -5.28
C ILE A 49 -3.44 12.72 -6.59
N GLU A 50 -2.44 13.56 -6.90
CA GLU A 50 -2.38 14.29 -8.17
C GLU A 50 -1.77 13.44 -9.29
N ILE A 51 -0.72 12.68 -8.97
CA ILE A 51 0.07 11.92 -9.96
C ILE A 51 0.29 10.49 -9.44
N ILE A 52 -0.37 9.52 -10.09
CA ILE A 52 -0.42 8.12 -9.62
C ILE A 52 0.93 7.40 -9.64
N ASN A 53 1.87 7.80 -10.50
CA ASN A 53 3.20 7.19 -10.62
C ASN A 53 4.29 7.93 -9.84
N LYS A 54 3.91 8.89 -8.98
CA LYS A 54 4.85 9.69 -8.18
C LYS A 54 4.43 9.68 -6.70
N PRO A 55 4.49 8.51 -6.04
CA PRO A 55 4.19 8.41 -4.62
C PRO A 55 5.21 9.18 -3.76
N ILE A 56 4.83 9.51 -2.53
CA ILE A 56 5.73 10.10 -1.51
C ILE A 56 6.86 9.12 -1.19
N ASN A 57 6.52 7.85 -1.03
CA ASN A 57 7.46 6.75 -0.81
C ASN A 57 6.91 5.47 -1.44
N TRP A 58 7.74 4.50 -1.76
CA TRP A 58 7.32 3.27 -2.41
C TRP A 58 8.28 2.12 -2.13
N VAL A 59 7.75 0.90 -2.23
CA VAL A 59 8.55 -0.32 -2.16
C VAL A 59 8.15 -1.28 -3.29
N TYR A 60 9.10 -2.06 -3.79
CA TYR A 60 8.80 -3.11 -4.73
C TYR A 60 8.04 -4.25 -4.04
N LEU A 61 7.09 -4.84 -4.75
CA LEU A 61 6.38 -6.01 -4.25
C LEU A 61 7.34 -7.18 -4.01
N LEU A 62 8.37 -7.33 -4.84
CA LEU A 62 9.42 -8.36 -4.68
C LEU A 62 10.14 -8.29 -3.33
N THR A 63 10.26 -7.11 -2.73
CA THR A 63 10.98 -6.93 -1.45
C THR A 63 10.06 -7.12 -0.25
N CYS A 64 8.77 -7.36 -0.46
CA CYS A 64 7.80 -7.52 0.61
C CYS A 64 7.71 -9.01 1.01
N PRO A 65 8.04 -9.38 2.26
CA PRO A 65 7.89 -10.76 2.70
C PRO A 65 6.41 -11.15 2.82
N LEU A 66 6.11 -12.44 2.71
CA LEU A 66 4.77 -12.98 2.96
C LEU A 66 4.63 -13.36 4.43
N ASP A 67 3.48 -13.07 5.03
CA ASP A 67 3.11 -13.62 6.35
C ASP A 67 2.55 -15.05 6.24
N ASP A 68 2.25 -15.67 7.38
CA ASP A 68 1.71 -17.04 7.48
C ASP A 68 0.37 -17.23 6.75
N GLN A 69 -0.31 -16.14 6.41
CA GLN A 69 -1.59 -16.13 5.68
C GLN A 69 -1.40 -15.83 4.18
N GLY A 70 -0.16 -15.77 3.71
CA GLY A 70 0.18 -15.48 2.31
C GLY A 70 -0.09 -14.03 1.91
N ARG A 71 -0.08 -13.09 2.86
CA ARG A 71 -0.24 -11.65 2.58
C ARG A 71 1.13 -10.97 2.57
N TYR A 72 1.33 -10.07 1.62
CA TYR A 72 2.55 -9.27 1.58
C TYR A 72 2.56 -8.31 2.76
N CYS A 73 3.67 -8.28 3.49
CA CYS A 73 3.95 -7.34 4.56
C CYS A 73 4.76 -6.18 3.98
N ILE A 74 4.21 -4.98 4.14
CA ILE A 74 4.81 -3.75 3.63
C ILE A 74 5.20 -2.89 4.81
N GLU A 75 6.42 -2.36 4.75
CA GLU A 75 6.95 -1.41 5.69
C GLU A 75 7.36 -0.14 4.95
N PHE A 76 6.91 1.01 5.46
CA PHE A 76 7.43 2.31 5.08
C PHE A 76 8.14 2.95 6.27
N PRO A 77 9.07 3.89 6.02
CA PRO A 77 9.63 4.73 7.07
C PRO A 77 8.55 5.45 7.89
N SER A 78 8.95 5.93 9.07
CA SER A 78 8.11 6.79 9.89
C SER A 78 7.64 8.01 9.12
N LEU A 79 6.39 8.42 9.38
CA LEU A 79 5.75 9.55 8.72
C LEU A 79 5.52 10.69 9.69
N ASN A 80 5.49 11.90 9.16
CA ASN A 80 5.00 13.06 9.89
C ASN A 80 3.48 12.98 10.06
N CYS A 81 2.94 13.77 10.98
CA CYS A 81 1.51 13.91 11.15
C CYS A 81 0.83 14.35 9.85
N GLY A 82 -0.25 13.66 9.47
CA GLY A 82 -0.91 13.93 8.21
C GLY A 82 -1.88 12.84 7.75
N MET A 83 -2.56 13.13 6.64
CA MET A 83 -3.55 12.25 6.02
C MET A 83 -2.96 11.55 4.79
N TYR A 84 -2.90 10.22 4.83
CA TYR A 84 -2.22 9.41 3.83
C TYR A 84 -3.10 8.30 3.24
N ARG A 85 -2.65 7.73 2.13
CA ARG A 85 -3.20 6.53 1.50
C ARG A 85 -2.07 5.60 1.07
N VAL A 86 -2.34 4.30 1.05
CA VAL A 86 -1.47 3.31 0.41
C VAL A 86 -2.15 2.81 -0.86
N GLY A 87 -1.38 2.65 -1.93
CA GLY A 87 -1.88 2.15 -3.21
C GLY A 87 -0.97 1.06 -3.76
N TYR A 88 -1.56 0.05 -4.39
CA TYR A 88 -0.83 -0.94 -5.17
C TYR A 88 -0.89 -0.55 -6.66
N PHE A 89 0.29 -0.38 -7.26
CA PHE A 89 0.45 -0.01 -8.65
C PHE A 89 0.88 -1.22 -9.48
N CYS A 90 0.10 -1.55 -10.50
CA CYS A 90 0.41 -2.61 -11.43
C CYS A 90 1.21 -2.06 -12.62
N THR A 91 2.46 -2.47 -12.74
CA THR A 91 3.39 -1.99 -13.76
C THR A 91 2.91 -2.36 -15.17
N LYS A 92 2.34 -3.55 -15.35
CA LYS A 92 1.80 -4.00 -16.64
C LYS A 92 0.62 -3.15 -17.12
N LYS A 93 -0.27 -2.77 -16.21
CA LYS A 93 -1.43 -1.90 -16.52
C LYS A 93 -1.12 -0.41 -16.45
N LYS A 94 0.03 -0.03 -15.89
CA LYS A 94 0.47 1.35 -15.66
C LYS A 94 -0.56 2.16 -14.85
N CYS A 95 -1.19 1.55 -13.87
CA CYS A 95 -2.19 2.21 -13.03
C CYS A 95 -2.32 1.59 -11.64
N LEU A 96 -2.94 2.35 -10.73
CA LEU A 96 -3.36 1.85 -9.43
C LEU A 96 -4.46 0.81 -9.59
N GLN A 97 -4.31 -0.32 -8.91
CA GLN A 97 -5.27 -1.43 -8.92
C GLN A 97 -5.81 -1.75 -7.53
N GLY A 98 -5.20 -1.17 -6.49
CA GLY A 98 -5.73 -1.13 -5.14
C GLY A 98 -5.40 0.22 -4.51
N LEU A 99 -6.34 0.77 -3.73
CA LEU A 99 -6.13 2.01 -2.98
C LEU A 99 -6.84 1.89 -1.64
N SER A 100 -6.14 2.18 -0.54
CA SER A 100 -6.71 2.14 0.79
C SER A 100 -7.70 3.30 1.00
N ASN A 101 -8.55 3.15 2.01
CA ASN A 101 -9.18 4.30 2.63
C ASN A 101 -8.08 5.24 3.19
N PRO A 102 -8.34 6.56 3.25
CA PRO A 102 -7.45 7.48 3.94
C PRO A 102 -7.26 7.06 5.40
N PHE A 103 -6.06 7.28 5.93
CA PHE A 103 -5.76 7.12 7.34
C PHE A 103 -4.97 8.33 7.84
N TYR A 104 -5.09 8.61 9.13
CA TYR A 104 -4.38 9.70 9.79
C TYR A 104 -3.21 9.17 10.59
N VAL A 105 -2.05 9.79 10.41
CA VAL A 105 -0.88 9.66 11.29
C VAL A 105 -0.99 10.79 12.31
N LYS A 106 -1.10 10.45 13.60
CA LYS A 106 -1.20 11.41 14.70
C LYS A 106 0.15 11.60 15.39
N GLU A 107 0.25 12.67 16.17
CA GLU A 107 1.39 12.90 17.04
C GLU A 107 1.46 11.82 18.14
N GLU A 108 2.66 11.46 18.57
CA GLU A 108 2.83 10.65 19.78
C GLU A 108 2.35 11.48 20.99
N PRO A 109 1.66 10.86 21.97
CA PRO A 109 1.33 11.57 23.19
C PRO A 109 2.62 11.94 23.93
N ASN A 110 2.87 13.23 24.12
CA ASN A 110 3.88 13.68 25.09
C ASN A 110 3.39 13.29 26.49
N TYR A 111 4.07 12.34 27.13
CA TYR A 111 3.83 11.94 28.52
C TYR A 111 4.39 12.96 29.51
#